data_AF-A0A8T6A8I7-F1
#
_entry.id   AF-A0A8T6A8I7-F1
#
_cell.length_a   1.000
_cell.length_b   1.000
_cell.length_c   1.000
_cell.angle_alpha   90.00
_cell.angle_beta   90.00
_cell.angle_gamma   90.00
#
_symmetry.space_group_name_H-M   'P 1'
#
loop_
_entity.id
_entity.type
_entity.pdbx_description
1 polymer ?
#
loop_
_entity_poly.entity_id
_entity_poly.type
_entity_poly.pdbx_seq_one_letter_code
_entity_poly.pdbx_strand_id
1 'polypeptide(L)' 'MTARYIAIDWGSTNLRAWLYQGDHCLESRQSEAGVTRLNGKSPAAVLAEVTTDWRE' A
#
# COMPACT_ATOMS: atom_id res chain seq x y z
N MET A 1 16.17 10.25 -14.74
CA MET A 1 15.14 10.24 -13.66
C MET A 1 14.87 8.79 -13.31
N THR A 2 15.02 8.40 -12.05
CA THR A 2 14.56 7.08 -11.59
C THR A 2 13.04 7.15 -11.39
N ALA A 3 12.32 6.13 -11.84
CA ALA A 3 10.87 6.10 -11.72
C ALA A 3 10.44 5.95 -10.25
N ARG A 4 9.29 6.54 -9.91
CA ARG A 4 8.60 6.29 -8.64
C ARG A 4 7.65 5.11 -8.80
N TYR A 5 7.58 4.25 -7.79
CA TYR A 5 6.64 3.13 -7.77
C TYR A 5 6.21 2.81 -6.33
N ILE A 6 5.07 2.12 -6.23
CA ILE A 6 4.53 1.64 -4.97
C ILE A 6 4.62 0.11 -4.98
N ALA A 7 5.28 -0.46 -4.00
CA ALA A 7 5.28 -1.91 -3.76
C ALA A 7 4.20 -2.25 -2.73
N ILE A 8 3.41 -3.29 -3.01
CA ILE A 8 2.34 -3.78 -2.13
C ILE A 8 2.60 -5.24 -1.81
N ASP A 9 2.58 -5.58 -0.53
CA ASP A 9 2.48 -6.95 -0.04
C ASP A 9 1.17 -7.09 0.74
N TRP A 10 0.22 -7.81 0.15
CA TRP A 10 -1.13 -7.95 0.68
C TRP A 10 -1.46 -9.40 0.98
N GLY A 11 -1.20 -9.79 2.23
CA GLY A 11 -1.53 -11.11 2.73
C GLY A 11 -3.01 -11.23 3.14
N SER A 12 -3.37 -12.43 3.59
CA SER A 12 -4.73 -12.71 4.08
C SER A 12 -5.13 -11.82 5.25
N THR A 13 -4.22 -11.54 6.17
CA THR A 13 -4.52 -10.87 7.45
C THR A 13 -3.79 -9.55 7.67
N ASN A 14 -2.86 -9.17 6.78
CA ASN A 14 -2.08 -7.95 6.88
C ASN A 14 -1.82 -7.35 5.49
N LEU A 15 -1.60 -6.04 5.45
CA LEU A 15 -1.23 -5.27 4.27
C LEU A 15 -0.03 -4.39 4.59
N ARG A 16 0.98 -4.40 3.72
CA ARG A 16 2.17 -3.55 3.78
C ARG A 16 2.36 -2.84 2.46
N ALA A 17 2.73 -1.57 2.52
CA ALA A 17 2.92 -0.72 1.35
C ALA A 17 4.20 0.11 1.49
N TRP A 18 4.91 0.32 0.38
CA TRP A 18 6.11 1.13 0.34
C TRP A 18 6.12 2.04 -0.88
N LEU A 19 6.50 3.30 -0.70
CA LEU A 19 6.79 4.24 -1.77
C LEU A 19 8.29 4.26 -2.03
N TYR A 20 8.70 3.95 -3.26
CA TYR A 20 10.09 3.95 -3.69
C TYR A 20 10.36 4.97 -4.79
N GLN A 21 11.59 5.45 -4.83
CA GLN A 21 12.19 6.11 -5.98
C GLN A 21 13.51 5.40 -6.32
N GLY A 22 13.47 4.53 -7.33
CA GLY A 22 14.57 3.60 -7.58
C GLY A 22 14.71 2.57 -6.45
N ASP A 23 15.87 2.55 -5.80
CA ASP A 23 16.21 1.69 -4.65
C ASP A 23 15.98 2.37 -3.30
N HIS A 24 15.65 3.66 -3.29
CA HIS A 24 15.42 4.42 -2.07
C HIS A 24 13.97 4.33 -1.61
N CYS A 25 13.75 3.81 -0.40
CA CYS A 25 12.45 3.77 0.27
C CYS A 25 12.15 5.16 0.87
N LEU A 26 11.18 5.86 0.28
CA LEU A 26 10.75 7.18 0.74
C LEU A 26 9.82 7.08 1.96
N GLU A 27 8.89 6.13 1.92
CA GLU A 27 7.90 5.94 3.00
C GLU A 27 7.40 4.49 3.02
N SER A 28 6.97 4.02 4.19
CA SER A 28 6.36 2.70 4.37
C SER A 28 5.13 2.80 5.27
N ARG A 29 4.10 2.02 4.97
CA ARG A 29 2.83 1.96 5.72
C ARG A 29 2.41 0.51 5.94
N GLN A 30 1.67 0.28 7.02
CA GLN A 30 1.12 -1.03 7.38
C GLN A 30 -0.33 -0.91 7.84
N SER A 31 -1.11 -1.97 7.60
CA SER A 31 -2.52 -2.08 7.99
C SER A 31 -2.89 -3.52 8.29
N GLU A 32 -3.84 -3.72 9.21
CA GLU A 32 -4.43 -5.03 9.51
C GLU A 32 -5.48 -5.48 8.48
N ALA A 33 -5.79 -4.64 7.49
CA ALA A 33 -6.79 -4.90 6.46
C ALA A 33 -6.26 -5.86 5.38
N GLY A 34 -5.89 -7.08 5.78
CA GLY A 34 -5.63 -8.18 4.84
C GLY A 34 -6.87 -8.57 4.02
N VAL A 35 -6.70 -9.35 2.95
CA VAL A 35 -7.82 -9.67 2.03
C VAL A 35 -8.97 -10.43 2.69
N THR A 36 -8.75 -11.13 3.82
CA THR A 36 -9.82 -11.77 4.61
C THR A 36 -10.30 -10.91 5.79
N ARG A 37 -9.75 -9.70 5.96
CA ARG A 37 -10.03 -8.75 7.06
C ARG A 37 -10.39 -7.34 6.56
N LEU A 38 -11.05 -7.26 5.41
CA LEU A 38 -11.41 -5.97 4.80
C LEU A 38 -12.52 -5.22 5.55
N ASN A 39 -13.18 -5.85 6.53
CA ASN A 39 -14.22 -5.25 7.38
C ASN A 39 -15.31 -4.49 6.59
N GLY A 40 -15.77 -5.09 5.48
CA GLY A 40 -16.81 -4.52 4.63
C GLY A 40 -16.33 -3.48 3.60
N LYS A 41 -15.05 -3.09 3.62
CA LYS A 41 -14.45 -2.25 2.57
C LYS A 41 -14.12 -3.10 1.33
N SER A 42 -14.12 -2.47 0.16
CA SER A 42 -13.57 -3.09 -1.05
C SER A 42 -12.04 -3.05 -1.04
N PRO A 43 -11.35 -3.98 -1.72
CA PRO A 43 -9.90 -3.90 -1.89
C PRO A 43 -9.44 -2.58 -2.51
N ALA A 44 -10.20 -2.03 -3.47
CA ALA A 44 -9.86 -0.74 -4.07
C ALA A 44 -9.88 0.42 -3.06
N ALA A 45 -10.86 0.43 -2.14
CA ALA A 45 -10.95 1.46 -1.09
C ALA A 45 -9.78 1.36 -0.11
N VAL A 46 -9.43 0.14 0.35
CA VAL A 46 -8.29 -0.07 1.26
C VAL A 46 -6.97 0.30 0.58
N LEU A 47 -6.81 -0.02 -0.72
CA LEU A 47 -5.62 0.38 -1.48
C LEU A 47 -5.52 1.90 -1.63
N ALA A 48 -6.63 2.59 -1.92
CA ALA A 48 -6.65 4.04 -2.00
C ALA A 48 -6.25 4.67 -0.65
N GLU A 49 -6.83 4.17 0.45
CA GLU A 49 -6.53 4.64 1.81
C GLU A 49 -5.05 4.49 2.17
N VAL A 50 -4.46 3.30 1.97
CA VAL A 50 -3.04 3.07 2.30
C VAL A 50 -2.08 3.85 1.38
N THR A 51 -2.50 4.18 0.16
CA THR A 51 -1.70 4.93 -0.83
C THR A 51 -2.06 6.41 -0.95
N THR A 52 -2.83 6.95 0.01
CA THR A 52 -3.19 8.38 0.06
C THR A 52 -1.92 9.24 0.04
N ASP A 53 -1.92 10.32 -0.74
CA ASP A 53 -0.79 11.24 -0.95
C ASP A 53 0.46 10.64 -1.64
N TRP A 54 0.41 9.39 -2.11
CA TRP A 54 1.51 8.78 -2.90
C TRP A 54 1.25 8.81 -4.40
N ARG A 55 0.01 9.03 -4.82
CA ARG A 55 -0.39 9.19 -6.21
C ARG A 55 -0.76 10.66 -6.45
N GLU A 56 0.09 11.37 -7.17
CA GLU A 56 -0.23 12.64 -7.85
C GLU A 56 -0.69 12.35 -9.29
#